data_AF-A0A7J4RPN0-F1
#
_entry.id   AF-A0A7J4RPN0-F1
#
_cell.length_a   1.000
_cell.length_b   1.000
_cell.length_c   1.000
_cell.angle_alpha   90.00
_cell.angle_beta   90.00
_cell.angle_gamma   90.00
#
_symmetry.space_group_name_H-M   'P 1'
#
loop_
_entity.id
_entity.type
_entity.pdbx_description
1 polymer ?
#
loop_
_entity_poly.entity_id
_entity_poly.type
_entity_poly.pdbx_seq_one_letter_code
_entity_poly.pdbx_strand_id
1 'polypeptide(L)'
;DWGMFHELGHNHQWMPSTLPGTTETGCNFASVYLMEELVGIEGHSAVDPEQRAIRMNSYFNDGSNISNWSVWTALDTYILIKEEWDWGPITEALTVYYTLSPAEVPSTDDEEFNAWVLHLSNATGYNLAPYHAAWGFPLTQDTHESLAHLPVWVDDPLREEFFVYDAIIRNISSPDPSGATSTTISWETYDNGTNTNLTFYYGMADMGNQTSGWSDSIGFGGASVGNHSQTVSGLTCCGTTYHGRIQATNEEGSVWFGPISWSTDYLVD
;
A
#
# COMPACT_ATOMS: atom_id res chain seq x y z
N ASP A 1 -35.34 6.66 -0.74
CA ASP A 1 -35.13 8.08 -1.12
C ASP A 1 -33.66 8.47 -1.35
N TRP A 2 -32.82 7.58 -1.92
CA TRP A 2 -31.41 7.88 -2.22
C TRP A 2 -31.23 9.16 -3.04
N GLY A 3 -32.04 9.33 -4.10
CA GLY A 3 -31.96 10.52 -4.96
C GLY A 3 -32.13 11.83 -4.20
N MET A 4 -33.00 11.90 -3.19
CA MET A 4 -33.15 13.12 -2.39
C MET A 4 -31.90 13.44 -1.58
N PHE A 5 -31.29 12.43 -0.95
CA PHE A 5 -30.06 12.62 -0.18
C PHE A 5 -28.84 12.89 -1.06
N HIS A 6 -28.84 12.38 -2.29
CA HIS A 6 -27.81 12.65 -3.30
C HIS A 6 -27.79 14.14 -3.67
N GLU A 7 -28.95 14.71 -3.99
CA GLU A 7 -29.07 16.16 -4.25
C GLU A 7 -28.73 17.01 -3.03
N LEU A 8 -29.07 16.54 -1.82
CA LEU A 8 -28.65 17.21 -0.59
C LEU A 8 -27.12 17.16 -0.42
N GLY A 9 -26.52 16.03 -0.76
CA GLY A 9 -25.08 15.81 -0.72
C GLY A 9 -24.32 16.78 -1.62
N HIS A 10 -24.84 17.09 -2.80
CA HIS A 10 -24.24 18.12 -3.68
C HIS A 10 -24.10 19.48 -2.98
N ASN A 11 -25.04 19.86 -2.10
CA ASN A 11 -24.93 21.11 -1.33
C ASN A 11 -23.83 21.08 -0.26
N HIS A 12 -23.36 19.89 0.12
CA HIS A 12 -22.36 19.69 1.16
C HIS A 12 -20.98 19.30 0.60
N GLN A 13 -20.85 19.18 -0.72
CA GLN A 13 -19.55 18.99 -1.35
C GLN A 13 -18.71 20.26 -1.24
N TRP A 14 -17.46 20.08 -0.82
CA TRP A 14 -16.47 21.14 -0.82
C TRP A 14 -15.53 20.91 -2.00
N MET A 15 -15.60 21.78 -3.02
CA MET A 15 -14.87 21.58 -4.27
C MET A 15 -13.36 21.33 -4.09
N PRO A 16 -12.64 22.02 -3.19
CA PRO A 16 -11.23 21.72 -2.92
C PRO A 16 -10.92 20.28 -2.48
N SER A 17 -11.90 19.55 -1.93
CA SER A 17 -11.74 18.16 -1.51
C SER A 17 -12.45 17.15 -2.43
N THR A 18 -13.01 17.61 -3.56
CA THR A 18 -13.63 16.75 -4.56
C THR A 18 -12.56 16.27 -5.53
N LEU A 19 -12.30 14.97 -5.58
CA LEU A 19 -11.29 14.39 -6.46
C LEU A 19 -11.71 14.41 -7.94
N PRO A 20 -10.76 14.28 -8.89
CA PRO A 20 -11.04 14.33 -10.33
C PRO A 20 -12.15 13.34 -10.75
N GLY A 21 -13.17 13.85 -11.44
CA GLY A 21 -14.28 13.02 -11.94
C GLY A 21 -15.27 12.53 -10.88
N THR A 22 -15.20 13.02 -9.63
CA THR A 22 -15.98 12.49 -8.49
C THR A 22 -17.11 13.38 -7.97
N THR A 23 -17.55 14.38 -8.75
CA THR A 23 -18.71 15.22 -8.38
C THR A 23 -19.94 14.37 -8.03
N GLU A 24 -20.15 13.28 -8.77
CA GLU A 24 -21.26 12.34 -8.56
C GLU A 24 -20.97 11.25 -7.52
N THR A 25 -19.78 11.26 -6.92
CA THR A 25 -19.35 10.31 -5.89
C THR A 25 -19.41 10.94 -4.51
N GLY A 26 -18.72 12.07 -4.30
CA GLY A 26 -18.58 12.67 -2.98
C GLY A 26 -19.92 13.10 -2.36
N CYS A 27 -20.89 13.49 -3.19
CA CYS A 27 -22.26 13.76 -2.74
C CYS A 27 -22.93 12.52 -2.11
N ASN A 28 -22.54 11.31 -2.50
CA ASN A 28 -23.10 10.09 -1.96
C ASN A 28 -22.62 9.77 -0.54
N PHE A 29 -21.63 10.48 0.02
CA PHE A 29 -21.30 10.33 1.44
C PHE A 29 -22.50 10.67 2.33
N ALA A 30 -23.17 11.79 2.03
CA ALA A 30 -24.40 12.16 2.70
C ALA A 30 -25.53 11.15 2.43
N SER A 31 -25.57 10.57 1.24
CA SER A 31 -26.58 9.56 0.88
C SER A 31 -26.42 8.28 1.70
N VAL A 32 -25.21 7.73 1.78
CA VAL A 32 -24.92 6.56 2.61
C VAL A 32 -25.23 6.86 4.07
N TYR A 33 -24.66 7.95 4.61
CA TYR A 33 -24.83 8.32 6.02
C TYR A 33 -26.30 8.48 6.41
N LEU A 34 -27.10 9.21 5.62
CA LEU A 34 -28.52 9.44 5.94
C LEU A 34 -29.37 8.18 5.74
N MET A 35 -29.04 7.31 4.79
CA MET A 35 -29.76 6.06 4.66
C MET A 35 -29.54 5.14 5.86
N GLU A 36 -28.30 5.06 6.36
CA GLU A 36 -27.96 4.27 7.53
C GLU A 36 -28.55 4.88 8.82
N GLU A 37 -28.25 6.15 9.09
CA GLU A 37 -28.53 6.78 10.39
C GLU A 37 -29.98 7.30 10.52
N LEU A 38 -30.55 7.85 9.44
CA LEU A 38 -31.90 8.44 9.48
C LEU A 38 -32.97 7.43 9.05
N VAL A 39 -32.71 6.64 8.00
CA VAL A 39 -33.70 5.68 7.47
C VAL A 39 -33.58 4.31 8.13
N GLY A 40 -32.40 3.91 8.57
CA GLY A 40 -32.16 2.62 9.23
C GLY A 40 -32.03 1.44 8.26
N ILE A 41 -31.55 1.68 7.04
CA ILE A 41 -31.24 0.63 6.05
C ILE A 41 -29.85 0.86 5.44
N GLU A 42 -29.23 -0.21 4.94
CA GLU A 42 -27.85 -0.20 4.42
C GLU A 42 -27.65 0.63 3.12
N GLY A 43 -28.70 1.25 2.59
CA GLY A 43 -28.58 2.22 1.50
C GLY A 43 -29.24 1.82 0.19
N HIS A 44 -28.60 2.18 -0.92
CA HIS A 44 -29.02 1.91 -2.29
C HIS A 44 -28.50 0.55 -2.75
N SER A 45 -29.23 -0.18 -3.60
CA SER A 45 -28.82 -1.54 -4.01
C SER A 45 -27.46 -1.62 -4.73
N ALA A 46 -26.94 -0.49 -5.21
CA ALA A 46 -25.59 -0.43 -5.79
C ALA A 46 -24.46 -0.57 -4.75
N VAL A 47 -24.76 -0.31 -3.46
CA VAL A 47 -23.84 -0.54 -2.34
C VAL A 47 -24.02 -1.90 -1.68
N ASP A 48 -24.90 -2.75 -2.21
CA ASP A 48 -25.02 -4.15 -1.77
C ASP A 48 -23.67 -4.87 -1.94
N PRO A 49 -23.19 -5.66 -0.96
CA PRO A 49 -21.87 -6.29 -1.00
C PRO A 49 -21.59 -7.10 -2.28
N GLU A 50 -22.59 -7.83 -2.79
CA GLU A 50 -22.45 -8.60 -4.04
C GLU A 50 -22.26 -7.68 -5.26
N GLN A 51 -22.98 -6.57 -5.34
CA GLN A 51 -22.85 -5.61 -6.45
C GLN A 51 -21.51 -4.88 -6.40
N ARG A 52 -21.03 -4.57 -5.18
CA ARG A 52 -19.70 -4.00 -4.96
C ARG A 52 -18.61 -4.98 -5.40
N ALA A 53 -18.69 -6.23 -4.97
CA ALA A 53 -17.73 -7.27 -5.35
C ALA A 53 -17.68 -7.48 -6.88
N ILE A 54 -18.82 -7.52 -7.57
CA ILE A 54 -18.87 -7.62 -9.04
C ILE A 54 -18.18 -6.41 -9.71
N ARG A 55 -18.47 -5.21 -9.21
CA ARG A 55 -17.92 -3.96 -9.74
C ARG A 55 -16.42 -3.85 -9.51
N MET A 56 -15.95 -4.15 -8.30
CA MET A 56 -14.53 -4.19 -7.95
C MET A 56 -13.78 -5.21 -8.81
N ASN A 57 -14.29 -6.45 -8.93
CA ASN A 57 -13.73 -7.45 -9.83
C ASN A 57 -13.61 -6.93 -11.26
N SER A 58 -14.66 -6.29 -11.80
CA SER A 58 -14.60 -5.72 -13.15
C SER A 58 -13.56 -4.61 -13.28
N TYR A 59 -13.41 -3.79 -12.24
CA TYR A 59 -12.49 -2.65 -12.25
C TYR A 59 -11.02 -3.09 -12.17
N PHE A 60 -10.68 -3.98 -11.24
CA PHE A 60 -9.31 -4.47 -11.08
C PHE A 60 -8.89 -5.36 -12.25
N ASN A 61 -9.80 -6.13 -12.86
CA ASN A 61 -9.52 -6.87 -14.11
C ASN A 61 -9.29 -5.95 -15.32
N ASP A 62 -9.73 -4.69 -15.28
CA ASP A 62 -9.42 -3.66 -16.26
C ASP A 62 -8.07 -2.95 -15.96
N GLY A 63 -7.28 -3.49 -15.03
CA GLY A 63 -5.94 -3.01 -14.70
C GLY A 63 -5.95 -1.72 -13.87
N SER A 64 -6.97 -1.55 -13.01
CA SER A 64 -7.11 -0.38 -12.14
C SER A 64 -7.11 0.94 -12.91
N ASN A 65 -7.80 0.98 -14.06
CA ASN A 65 -7.81 2.16 -14.91
C ASN A 65 -8.51 3.34 -14.23
N ILE A 66 -7.74 4.33 -13.79
CA ILE A 66 -8.24 5.52 -13.08
C ILE A 66 -9.31 6.29 -13.88
N SER A 67 -9.31 6.22 -15.22
CA SER A 67 -10.37 6.87 -16.03
C SER A 67 -11.76 6.27 -15.81
N ASN A 68 -11.82 5.03 -15.32
CA ASN A 68 -13.06 4.30 -15.02
C ASN A 68 -13.43 4.40 -13.54
N TRP A 69 -12.59 5.03 -12.70
CA TRP A 69 -12.84 5.27 -11.29
C TRP A 69 -13.82 6.44 -11.13
N SER A 70 -15.12 6.12 -11.08
CA SER A 70 -16.19 7.12 -11.02
C SER A 70 -17.41 6.60 -10.26
N VAL A 71 -18.25 7.52 -9.79
CA VAL A 71 -19.55 7.29 -9.12
C VAL A 71 -19.51 6.14 -8.11
N TRP A 72 -19.92 4.94 -8.52
CA TRP A 72 -20.04 3.77 -7.66
C TRP A 72 -18.71 3.08 -7.38
N THR A 73 -17.84 2.97 -8.40
CA THR A 73 -16.49 2.40 -8.22
C THR A 73 -15.69 3.28 -7.28
N ALA A 74 -15.77 4.60 -7.47
CA ALA A 74 -15.14 5.55 -6.57
C ALA A 74 -15.75 5.50 -5.16
N LEU A 75 -17.08 5.37 -5.05
CA LEU A 75 -17.75 5.25 -3.76
C LEU A 75 -17.30 4.00 -2.99
N ASP A 76 -17.07 2.86 -3.67
CA ASP A 76 -16.58 1.64 -3.04
C ASP A 76 -15.25 1.84 -2.32
N THR A 77 -14.33 2.59 -2.93
CA THR A 77 -13.04 2.95 -2.33
C THR A 77 -13.23 3.62 -0.97
N TYR A 78 -14.23 4.49 -0.82
CA TYR A 78 -14.52 5.17 0.44
C TYR A 78 -15.34 4.28 1.41
N ILE A 79 -16.25 3.46 0.90
CA ILE A 79 -17.05 2.57 1.75
C ILE A 79 -16.16 1.54 2.46
N LEU A 80 -15.14 0.97 1.80
CA LEU A 80 -14.23 0.03 2.47
C LEU A 80 -13.48 0.69 3.64
N ILE A 81 -13.10 1.97 3.49
CA ILE A 81 -12.46 2.76 4.55
C ILE A 81 -13.45 3.05 5.68
N LYS A 82 -14.70 3.41 5.34
CA LYS A 82 -15.78 3.59 6.32
C LYS A 82 -16.07 2.29 7.07
N GLU A 83 -16.06 1.13 6.40
CA GLU A 83 -16.33 -0.15 7.04
C GLU A 83 -15.24 -0.51 8.07
N GLU A 84 -14.00 -0.10 7.82
CA GLU A 84 -12.88 -0.31 8.74
C GLU A 84 -12.86 0.70 9.91
N TRP A 85 -13.03 2.00 9.63
CA TRP A 85 -12.81 3.06 10.63
C TRP A 85 -14.00 4.00 10.87
N ASP A 86 -15.18 3.65 10.36
CA ASP A 86 -16.37 4.50 10.34
C ASP A 86 -16.14 5.85 9.59
N TRP A 87 -17.09 6.78 9.67
CA TRP A 87 -17.00 8.09 9.04
C TRP A 87 -15.94 9.03 9.65
N GLY A 88 -15.36 8.67 10.79
CA GLY A 88 -14.43 9.51 11.55
C GLY A 88 -13.27 10.02 10.69
N PRO A 89 -12.40 9.13 10.17
CA PRO A 89 -11.22 9.56 9.41
C PRO A 89 -11.55 10.27 8.10
N ILE A 90 -12.62 9.87 7.40
CA ILE A 90 -13.09 10.56 6.20
C ILE A 90 -13.50 11.99 6.54
N THR A 91 -14.26 12.17 7.63
CA THR A 91 -14.69 13.50 8.08
C THR A 91 -13.49 14.37 8.49
N GLU A 92 -12.52 13.80 9.21
CA GLU A 92 -11.30 14.50 9.60
C GLU A 92 -10.47 14.92 8.39
N ALA A 93 -10.25 14.02 7.43
CA ALA A 93 -9.52 14.31 6.20
C ALA A 93 -10.20 15.41 5.37
N LEU A 94 -11.52 15.36 5.20
CA LEU A 94 -12.28 16.41 4.51
C LEU A 94 -12.22 17.75 5.25
N THR A 95 -12.18 17.73 6.58
CA THR A 95 -12.16 18.96 7.41
C THR A 95 -10.88 19.77 7.18
N VAL A 96 -9.75 19.11 6.86
CA VAL A 96 -8.47 19.80 6.60
C VAL A 96 -8.62 20.88 5.53
N TYR A 97 -9.36 20.61 4.46
CA TYR A 97 -9.55 21.50 3.32
C TYR A 97 -10.26 22.83 3.65
N TYR A 98 -10.97 22.92 4.79
CA TYR A 98 -11.55 24.19 5.25
C TYR A 98 -10.52 25.14 5.87
N THR A 99 -9.35 24.62 6.23
CA THR A 99 -8.30 25.35 6.96
C THR A 99 -7.02 25.57 6.16
N LEU A 100 -6.90 24.95 4.99
CA LEU A 100 -5.77 25.13 4.08
C LEU A 100 -5.63 26.60 3.68
N SER A 101 -4.39 27.09 3.66
CA SER A 101 -4.12 28.38 3.04
C SER A 101 -4.29 28.27 1.51
N PRO A 102 -4.56 29.38 0.79
CA PRO A 102 -4.75 29.33 -0.66
C PRO A 102 -3.58 28.73 -1.45
N ALA A 103 -2.37 28.70 -0.88
CA ALA A 103 -1.19 28.11 -1.52
C ALA A 103 -1.07 26.59 -1.31
N GLU A 104 -1.81 26.03 -0.35
CA GLU A 104 -1.80 24.60 -0.02
C GLU A 104 -3.02 23.86 -0.59
N VAL A 105 -4.00 24.60 -1.14
CA VAL A 105 -5.15 24.00 -1.82
C VAL A 105 -4.67 23.33 -3.11
N PRO A 106 -4.87 22.01 -3.28
CA PRO A 106 -4.49 21.32 -4.51
C PRO A 106 -5.30 21.85 -5.69
N SER A 107 -4.67 21.93 -6.85
CA SER A 107 -5.22 22.62 -8.03
C SER A 107 -5.12 21.83 -9.33
N THR A 108 -4.47 20.68 -9.29
CA THR A 108 -4.34 19.74 -10.41
C THR A 108 -4.79 18.36 -9.96
N ASP A 109 -5.23 17.54 -10.91
CA ASP A 109 -5.70 16.18 -10.64
C ASP A 109 -4.70 15.37 -9.79
N ASP A 110 -3.42 15.41 -10.14
CA ASP A 110 -2.37 14.71 -9.39
C ASP A 110 -2.21 15.25 -7.96
N GLU A 111 -2.22 16.58 -7.78
CA GLU A 111 -2.16 17.20 -6.45
C GLU A 111 -3.36 16.80 -5.59
N GLU A 112 -4.56 16.75 -6.17
CA GLU A 112 -5.80 16.40 -5.47
C GLU A 112 -5.76 14.95 -4.95
N PHE A 113 -5.38 13.99 -5.80
CA PHE A 113 -5.23 12.59 -5.38
C PHE A 113 -4.20 12.42 -4.27
N ASN A 114 -3.03 13.05 -4.41
CA ASN A 114 -1.96 12.94 -3.43
C ASN A 114 -2.31 13.61 -2.10
N ALA A 115 -2.92 14.79 -2.13
CA ALA A 115 -3.39 15.49 -0.92
C ALA A 115 -4.43 14.65 -0.16
N TRP A 116 -5.39 14.06 -0.86
CA TRP A 116 -6.38 13.18 -0.23
C TRP A 116 -5.73 12.01 0.51
N VAL A 117 -4.82 11.29 -0.15
CA VAL A 117 -4.13 10.14 0.46
C VAL A 117 -3.32 10.56 1.68
N LEU A 118 -2.65 11.72 1.64
CA LEU A 118 -1.93 12.26 2.79
C LEU A 118 -2.88 12.57 3.97
N HIS A 119 -3.97 13.30 3.73
CA HIS A 119 -4.91 13.68 4.77
C HIS A 119 -5.59 12.47 5.41
N LEU A 120 -6.03 11.52 4.59
CA LEU A 120 -6.70 10.33 5.08
C LEU A 120 -5.76 9.37 5.80
N SER A 121 -4.52 9.23 5.31
CA SER A 121 -3.51 8.42 6.01
C SER A 121 -3.20 8.99 7.39
N ASN A 122 -3.08 10.32 7.50
CA ASN A 122 -2.89 10.97 8.79
C ASN A 122 -4.09 10.78 9.73
N ALA A 123 -5.32 10.86 9.20
CA ALA A 123 -6.55 10.69 9.99
C ALA A 123 -6.75 9.25 10.47
N THR A 124 -6.38 8.25 9.66
CA THR A 124 -6.46 6.82 10.04
C THR A 124 -5.30 6.38 10.92
N GLY A 125 -4.15 7.07 10.83
CA GLY A 125 -2.89 6.61 11.42
C GLY A 125 -2.22 5.47 10.65
N TYR A 126 -2.71 5.16 9.45
CA TYR A 126 -2.16 4.14 8.55
C TYR A 126 -1.69 4.77 7.25
N ASN A 127 -0.64 4.21 6.65
CA ASN A 127 -0.21 4.54 5.30
C ASN A 127 -1.19 3.89 4.30
N LEU A 128 -2.06 4.70 3.71
CA LEU A 128 -3.05 4.25 2.72
C LEU A 128 -2.56 4.40 1.27
N ALA A 129 -1.29 4.73 1.05
CA ALA A 129 -0.75 4.85 -0.31
C ALA A 129 -0.81 3.53 -1.09
N PRO A 130 -0.45 2.34 -0.53
CA PRO A 130 -0.62 1.08 -1.24
C PRO A 130 -2.07 0.82 -1.64
N TYR A 131 -3.02 1.03 -0.72
CA TYR A 131 -4.44 0.85 -0.96
C TYR A 131 -4.96 1.75 -2.11
N HIS A 132 -4.64 3.05 -2.10
CA HIS A 132 -5.09 3.95 -3.16
C HIS A 132 -4.34 3.74 -4.49
N ALA A 133 -3.07 3.32 -4.44
CA ALA A 133 -2.34 2.92 -5.64
C ALA A 133 -2.97 1.69 -6.31
N ALA A 134 -3.52 0.74 -5.54
CA ALA A 134 -4.31 -0.37 -6.08
C ALA A 134 -5.51 0.12 -6.87
N TRP A 135 -6.16 1.21 -6.46
CA TRP A 135 -7.23 1.90 -7.20
C TRP A 135 -6.72 2.80 -8.35
N GLY A 136 -5.45 2.72 -8.72
CA GLY A 136 -4.88 3.44 -9.86
C GLY A 136 -4.53 4.91 -9.60
N PHE A 137 -4.49 5.36 -8.34
CA PHE A 137 -4.17 6.75 -8.03
C PHE A 137 -2.72 7.08 -8.45
N PRO A 138 -2.46 8.21 -9.13
CA PRO A 138 -1.13 8.60 -9.58
C PRO A 138 -0.29 9.18 -8.43
N LEU A 139 0.07 8.33 -7.46
CA LEU A 139 0.80 8.76 -6.27
C LEU A 139 2.27 9.07 -6.59
N THR A 140 2.76 10.17 -6.04
CA THR A 140 4.14 10.62 -6.22
C THR A 140 5.06 10.01 -5.17
N GLN A 141 6.36 10.01 -5.46
CA GLN A 141 7.39 9.59 -4.52
C GLN A 141 7.31 10.38 -3.20
N ASP A 142 7.06 11.70 -3.27
CA ASP A 142 6.94 12.57 -2.10
C ASP A 142 5.80 12.12 -1.16
N THR A 143 4.68 11.64 -1.71
CA THR A 143 3.57 11.08 -0.94
C THR A 143 3.99 9.79 -0.23
N HIS A 144 4.65 8.88 -0.94
CA HIS A 144 5.15 7.65 -0.34
C HIS A 144 6.16 7.91 0.80
N GLU A 145 7.07 8.85 0.61
CA GLU A 145 8.06 9.24 1.62
C GLU A 145 7.41 9.91 2.84
N SER A 146 6.45 10.81 2.60
CA SER A 146 5.71 11.50 3.66
C SER A 146 4.95 10.52 4.57
N LEU A 147 4.47 9.40 4.01
CA LEU A 147 3.70 8.39 4.73
C LEU A 147 4.54 7.21 5.22
N ALA A 148 5.84 7.16 4.92
CA ALA A 148 6.69 6.01 5.23
C ALA A 148 6.84 5.73 6.73
N HIS A 149 6.49 6.68 7.59
CA HIS A 149 6.56 6.58 9.04
C HIS A 149 5.32 5.92 9.67
N LEU A 150 4.20 5.78 8.93
CA LEU A 150 2.97 5.13 9.39
C LEU A 150 3.00 3.63 9.04
N PRO A 151 2.36 2.74 9.80
CA PRO A 151 2.18 1.34 9.38
C PRO A 151 1.28 1.24 8.15
N VAL A 152 1.50 0.28 7.27
CA VAL A 152 0.57 0.01 6.15
C VAL A 152 -0.70 -0.66 6.66
N TRP A 153 -1.84 -0.33 6.06
CA TRP A 153 -3.07 -1.11 6.23
C TRP A 153 -2.96 -2.42 5.45
N VAL A 154 -2.51 -3.49 6.13
CA VAL A 154 -2.21 -4.79 5.51
C VAL A 154 -3.35 -5.81 5.61
N ASP A 155 -4.44 -5.44 6.30
CA ASP A 155 -5.66 -6.24 6.42
C ASP A 155 -6.78 -5.68 5.54
N ASP A 156 -6.43 -4.84 4.53
CA ASP A 156 -7.43 -4.24 3.65
C ASP A 156 -8.15 -5.31 2.80
N PRO A 157 -9.47 -5.16 2.58
CA PRO A 157 -10.29 -6.19 1.95
C PRO A 157 -10.03 -6.39 0.44
N LEU A 158 -9.15 -5.59 -0.19
CA LEU A 158 -8.77 -5.84 -1.58
C LEU A 158 -7.79 -7.00 -1.70
N ARG A 159 -6.98 -7.23 -0.66
CA ARG A 159 -5.95 -8.27 -0.66
C ARG A 159 -6.60 -9.63 -0.89
N GLU A 160 -5.95 -10.43 -1.72
CA GLU A 160 -6.34 -11.80 -2.11
C GLU A 160 -7.54 -11.89 -3.05
N GLU A 161 -8.63 -11.15 -2.82
CA GLU A 161 -9.84 -11.27 -3.64
C GLU A 161 -9.80 -10.41 -4.91
N PHE A 162 -9.32 -9.16 -4.79
CA PHE A 162 -9.48 -8.16 -5.83
C PHE A 162 -8.16 -7.67 -6.42
N PHE A 163 -7.12 -7.59 -5.59
CA PHE A 163 -5.83 -7.04 -5.98
C PHE A 163 -4.66 -7.79 -5.33
N VAL A 164 -3.60 -7.98 -6.11
CA VAL A 164 -2.34 -8.61 -5.67
C VAL A 164 -1.34 -7.50 -5.39
N TYR A 165 -0.96 -7.36 -4.12
CA TYR A 165 0.00 -6.35 -3.69
C TYR A 165 1.42 -6.91 -3.74
N ASP A 166 2.35 -6.10 -4.21
CA ASP A 166 3.77 -6.34 -4.00
C ASP A 166 4.13 -6.10 -2.53
N ALA A 167 5.02 -6.94 -1.99
CA ALA A 167 5.58 -6.69 -0.66
C ALA A 167 6.51 -5.47 -0.68
N ILE A 168 6.70 -4.86 0.49
CA ILE A 168 7.63 -3.75 0.69
C ILE A 168 8.62 -4.17 1.78
N ILE A 169 9.88 -4.38 1.39
CA ILE A 169 10.97 -4.71 2.32
C ILE A 169 11.86 -3.49 2.52
N ARG A 170 12.19 -3.20 3.77
CA ARG A 170 13.00 -2.05 4.20
C ARG A 170 14.16 -2.50 5.08
N ASN A 171 15.09 -1.56 5.32
CA ASN A 171 16.14 -1.69 6.34
C ASN A 171 16.97 -2.99 6.25
N ILE A 172 17.17 -3.49 5.03
CA ILE A 172 17.97 -4.70 4.78
C ILE A 172 19.42 -4.39 5.14
N SER A 173 19.99 -5.21 6.01
CA SER A 173 21.34 -5.00 6.52
C SER A 173 22.01 -6.32 6.90
N SER A 174 23.33 -6.27 6.98
CA SER A 174 24.18 -7.33 7.50
C SER A 174 25.37 -6.71 8.23
N PRO A 175 25.90 -7.33 9.30
CA PRO A 175 27.13 -6.89 9.92
C PRO A 175 28.29 -6.89 8.92
N ASP A 176 29.15 -5.87 8.99
CA ASP A 176 30.39 -5.79 8.21
C ASP A 176 31.54 -5.28 9.11
N PRO A 177 32.59 -6.11 9.37
CA PRO A 177 32.67 -7.50 8.94
C PRO A 177 31.65 -8.38 9.67
N SER A 178 31.21 -9.43 8.98
CA SER A 178 30.38 -10.52 9.53
C SER A 178 31.25 -11.56 10.24
N GLY A 179 30.67 -12.61 10.83
CA GLY A 179 31.49 -13.73 11.34
C GLY A 179 32.32 -14.39 10.24
N ALA A 180 33.40 -15.07 10.64
CA ALA A 180 34.39 -15.68 9.74
C ALA A 180 33.81 -16.62 8.66
N THR A 181 32.70 -17.30 8.97
CA THR A 181 32.01 -18.22 8.04
C THR A 181 30.50 -18.03 8.04
N SER A 182 30.01 -16.91 8.56
CA SER A 182 28.57 -16.68 8.70
C SER A 182 28.23 -15.20 8.80
N THR A 183 27.07 -14.81 8.28
CA THR A 183 26.49 -13.48 8.50
C THR A 183 25.06 -13.60 9.00
N THR A 184 24.56 -12.57 9.66
CA THR A 184 23.12 -12.45 9.95
C THR A 184 22.55 -11.35 9.09
N ILE A 185 21.57 -11.69 8.27
CA ILE A 185 20.82 -10.74 7.46
C ILE A 185 19.61 -10.30 8.27
N SER A 186 19.39 -9.00 8.39
CA SER A 186 18.23 -8.42 9.05
C SER A 186 17.45 -7.56 8.07
N TRP A 187 16.12 -7.58 8.15
CA TRP A 187 15.25 -6.75 7.32
C TRP A 187 13.94 -6.43 8.06
N GLU A 188 13.23 -5.44 7.54
CA GLU A 188 11.85 -5.13 7.94
C GLU A 188 10.92 -5.47 6.77
N THR A 189 9.93 -6.31 7.01
CA THR A 189 8.78 -6.46 6.11
C THR A 189 7.76 -5.39 6.51
N TYR A 190 7.71 -4.30 5.75
CA TYR A 190 6.84 -3.16 6.02
C TYR A 190 5.43 -3.35 5.42
N ASP A 191 5.35 -3.99 4.25
CA ASP A 191 4.13 -4.56 3.69
C ASP A 191 4.45 -6.01 3.29
N ASN A 192 3.61 -6.96 3.70
CA ASN A 192 3.77 -8.38 3.37
C ASN A 192 3.27 -8.74 1.95
N GLY A 193 2.63 -7.80 1.25
CA GLY A 193 2.01 -8.04 -0.06
C GLY A 193 0.88 -9.07 0.01
N THR A 194 0.55 -9.67 -1.12
CA THR A 194 -0.46 -10.74 -1.24
C THR A 194 0.24 -12.06 -1.51
N ASN A 195 0.01 -13.08 -0.69
CA ASN A 195 0.56 -14.44 -0.86
C ASN A 195 2.08 -14.50 -1.14
N THR A 196 2.83 -13.54 -0.61
CA THR A 196 4.24 -13.35 -0.94
C THR A 196 5.15 -14.35 -0.23
N ASN A 197 6.07 -14.98 -0.96
CA ASN A 197 7.22 -15.69 -0.40
C ASN A 197 8.52 -14.89 -0.57
N LEU A 198 9.36 -14.91 0.46
CA LEU A 198 10.67 -14.27 0.46
C LEU A 198 11.79 -15.30 0.25
N THR A 199 12.73 -14.99 -0.64
CA THR A 199 13.95 -15.78 -0.87
C THR A 199 15.16 -14.85 -0.91
N PHE A 200 16.19 -15.15 -0.14
CA PHE A 200 17.45 -14.41 -0.16
C PHE A 200 18.47 -15.09 -1.06
N TYR A 201 18.96 -14.36 -2.06
CA TYR A 201 20.00 -14.80 -2.98
C TYR A 201 21.32 -14.13 -2.62
N TYR A 202 22.42 -14.89 -2.62
CA TYR A 202 23.73 -14.36 -2.28
C TYR A 202 24.90 -15.05 -3.00
N GLY A 203 26.03 -14.34 -3.06
CA GLY A 203 27.25 -14.83 -3.71
C GLY A 203 28.38 -13.80 -3.66
N MET A 204 29.55 -14.18 -4.17
CA MET A 204 30.72 -13.27 -4.26
C MET A 204 30.61 -12.22 -5.37
N ALA A 205 29.53 -12.27 -6.16
CA ALA A 205 29.17 -11.27 -7.16
C ALA A 205 27.68 -10.96 -7.04
N ASP A 206 27.31 -9.69 -7.16
CA ASP A 206 25.91 -9.29 -7.27
C ASP A 206 25.41 -9.62 -8.67
N MET A 207 24.42 -10.50 -8.76
CA MET A 207 23.83 -10.90 -10.03
C MET A 207 22.64 -10.02 -10.41
N GLY A 208 22.25 -9.06 -9.58
CA GLY A 208 21.10 -8.18 -9.84
C GLY A 208 19.76 -8.89 -9.62
N ASN A 209 18.71 -8.35 -10.23
CA ASN A 209 17.32 -8.77 -10.04
C ASN A 209 16.97 -9.99 -10.91
N GLN A 210 17.69 -11.09 -10.71
CA GLN A 210 17.48 -12.36 -11.40
C GLN A 210 17.84 -13.53 -10.49
N THR A 211 17.24 -14.68 -10.72
CA THR A 211 17.52 -15.89 -9.94
C THR A 211 18.73 -16.66 -10.44
N SER A 212 19.11 -16.49 -11.71
CA SER A 212 20.24 -17.19 -12.33
C SER A 212 21.60 -16.58 -11.99
N GLY A 213 22.56 -17.44 -11.71
CA GLY A 213 23.97 -17.09 -11.54
C GLY A 213 24.38 -16.71 -10.11
N TRP A 214 23.44 -16.59 -9.18
CA TRP A 214 23.76 -16.50 -7.76
C TRP A 214 24.43 -17.80 -7.28
N SER A 215 25.33 -17.68 -6.31
CA SER A 215 26.05 -18.84 -5.79
C SER A 215 25.15 -19.73 -4.95
N ASP A 216 24.25 -19.13 -4.18
CA ASP A 216 23.33 -19.84 -3.30
C ASP A 216 22.07 -19.00 -3.00
N SER A 217 21.06 -19.62 -2.40
CA SER A 217 19.82 -18.97 -1.98
C SER A 217 19.17 -19.66 -0.77
N ILE A 218 18.48 -18.89 0.07
CA ILE A 218 17.72 -19.41 1.22
C ILE A 218 16.29 -18.90 1.14
N GLY A 219 15.32 -19.82 1.17
CA GLY A 219 13.90 -19.47 1.31
C GLY A 219 13.59 -19.05 2.75
N PHE A 220 13.07 -17.84 2.94
CA PHE A 220 12.58 -17.35 4.24
C PHE A 220 11.11 -17.73 4.46
N GLY A 221 10.39 -18.13 3.41
CA GLY A 221 8.98 -18.53 3.48
C GLY A 221 8.04 -17.34 3.31
N GLY A 222 6.80 -17.49 3.78
CA GLY A 222 5.76 -16.47 3.64
C GLY A 222 6.13 -15.16 4.35
N ALA A 223 5.91 -14.04 3.66
CA ALA A 223 6.13 -12.72 4.23
C ALA A 223 5.13 -12.43 5.36
N SER A 224 5.62 -11.82 6.44
CA SER A 224 4.78 -11.34 7.55
C SER A 224 5.32 -9.99 8.02
N VAL A 225 4.45 -9.06 8.38
CA VAL A 225 4.88 -7.70 8.79
C VAL A 225 5.74 -7.77 10.05
N GLY A 226 6.82 -6.98 10.06
CA GLY A 226 7.70 -6.82 11.22
C GLY A 226 9.18 -6.94 10.91
N ASN A 227 9.99 -6.94 11.97
CA ASN A 227 11.43 -7.10 11.89
C ASN A 227 11.82 -8.57 11.91
N HIS A 228 12.69 -8.96 10.97
CA HIS A 228 13.14 -10.33 10.78
C HIS A 228 14.65 -10.40 10.70
N SER A 229 15.20 -11.58 10.98
CA SER A 229 16.61 -11.85 10.77
C SER A 229 16.86 -13.33 10.48
N GLN A 230 17.83 -13.63 9.64
CA GLN A 230 18.24 -14.99 9.30
C GLN A 230 19.77 -15.09 9.26
N THR A 231 20.32 -16.11 9.92
CA THR A 231 21.74 -16.42 9.82
C THR A 231 22.03 -17.26 8.58
N VAL A 232 22.98 -16.78 7.78
CA VAL A 232 23.61 -17.49 6.65
C VAL A 232 24.92 -18.08 7.15
N SER A 233 25.11 -19.38 7.01
CA SER A 233 26.31 -20.10 7.45
C SER A 233 27.02 -20.78 6.27
N GLY A 234 28.23 -21.27 6.49
CA GLY A 234 28.99 -21.96 5.44
C GLY A 234 29.65 -21.02 4.43
N LEU A 235 29.79 -19.74 4.78
CA LEU A 235 30.51 -18.77 3.96
C LEU A 235 32.01 -19.07 3.96
N THR A 236 32.66 -18.71 2.87
CA THR A 236 34.11 -18.78 2.76
C THR A 236 34.74 -17.76 3.70
N CYS A 237 35.50 -18.28 4.67
CA CYS A 237 36.47 -17.47 5.40
C CYS A 237 37.63 -17.13 4.45
N CYS A 238 38.30 -16.00 4.54
CA CYS A 238 38.14 -14.84 5.40
C CYS A 238 38.41 -13.62 4.51
N GLY A 239 37.92 -12.43 4.88
CA GLY A 239 38.02 -11.24 4.02
C GLY A 239 37.35 -11.42 2.66
N THR A 240 36.41 -12.37 2.54
CA THR A 240 35.68 -12.63 1.32
C THR A 240 34.43 -11.74 1.31
N THR A 241 34.32 -10.88 0.31
CA THR A 241 33.15 -10.03 0.13
C THR A 241 32.02 -10.80 -0.54
N TYR A 242 30.84 -10.70 0.04
CA TYR A 242 29.59 -11.22 -0.48
C TYR A 242 28.61 -10.09 -0.76
N HIS A 243 27.70 -10.35 -1.69
CA HIS A 243 26.55 -9.53 -2.00
C HIS A 243 25.29 -10.36 -1.83
N GLY A 244 24.17 -9.72 -1.54
CA GLY A 244 22.89 -10.40 -1.51
C GLY A 244 21.69 -9.49 -1.74
N ARG A 245 20.58 -10.11 -2.15
CA ARG A 245 19.29 -9.47 -2.41
C ARG A 245 18.16 -10.35 -1.90
N ILE A 246 17.09 -9.73 -1.42
CA ILE A 246 15.83 -10.42 -1.10
C ILE A 246 14.92 -10.32 -2.32
N GLN A 247 14.44 -11.45 -2.83
CA GLN A 247 13.33 -11.53 -3.77
C GLN A 247 12.04 -11.77 -3.00
N ALA A 248 11.03 -10.95 -3.24
CA ALA A 248 9.65 -11.20 -2.87
C ALA A 248 8.89 -11.66 -4.11
N THR A 249 8.18 -12.78 -4.03
CA THR A 249 7.45 -13.37 -5.16
C THR A 249 6.02 -13.71 -4.77
N ASN A 250 5.07 -13.30 -5.61
CA ASN A 250 3.65 -13.64 -5.54
C ASN A 250 3.20 -14.23 -6.89
N GLU A 251 1.90 -14.37 -7.09
CA GLU A 251 1.27 -14.89 -8.30
C GLU A 251 1.45 -14.00 -9.55
N GLU A 252 1.62 -12.68 -9.37
CA GLU A 252 1.77 -11.72 -10.46
C GLU A 252 3.23 -11.52 -10.88
N GLY A 253 4.19 -11.72 -9.97
CA GLY A 253 5.59 -11.57 -10.30
C GLY A 253 6.52 -11.55 -9.12
N SER A 254 7.64 -10.85 -9.28
CA SER A 254 8.63 -10.71 -8.23
C SER A 254 9.26 -9.32 -8.17
N VAL A 255 9.44 -8.82 -6.96
CA VAL A 255 10.15 -7.58 -6.64
C VAL A 255 11.43 -7.92 -5.88
N TRP A 256 12.48 -7.15 -6.12
CA TRP A 256 13.81 -7.39 -5.56
C TRP A 256 14.28 -6.22 -4.71
N PHE A 257 14.90 -6.53 -3.57
CA PHE A 257 15.37 -5.55 -2.59
C PHE A 257 16.85 -5.75 -2.26
N GLY A 258 17.56 -4.64 -2.07
CA GLY A 258 19.01 -4.58 -1.92
C GLY A 258 19.67 -3.81 -3.07
N PRO A 259 20.97 -4.03 -3.33
CA PRO A 259 21.82 -5.05 -2.73
C PRO A 259 22.30 -4.68 -1.32
N ILE A 260 22.60 -5.70 -0.53
CA ILE A 260 23.49 -5.57 0.64
C ILE A 260 24.83 -6.23 0.33
N SER A 261 25.88 -5.78 1.02
CA SER A 261 27.23 -6.34 0.88
C SER A 261 27.90 -6.44 2.25
N TRP A 262 28.72 -7.47 2.45
CA TRP A 262 29.50 -7.66 3.68
C TRP A 262 30.77 -8.45 3.39
N SER A 263 31.76 -8.36 4.27
CA SER A 263 32.95 -9.21 4.23
C SER A 263 32.97 -10.20 5.41
N THR A 264 33.48 -11.41 5.20
CA THR A 264 33.73 -12.35 6.30
C THR A 264 34.91 -11.91 7.16
N ASP A 265 34.76 -11.90 8.48
CA ASP A 265 35.87 -11.53 9.38
C ASP A 265 37.02 -12.54 9.32
N TYR A 266 38.18 -12.13 9.79
CA TYR A 266 39.31 -13.00 10.00
C TYR A 266 39.14 -13.82 11.28
N LEU A 267 39.69 -15.03 11.30
CA LEU A 267 39.79 -15.79 12.54
C LEU A 267 40.71 -15.04 13.50
N VAL A 268 40.31 -14.94 14.76
CA VAL A 268 41.19 -14.42 15.82
C VAL A 268 42.29 -15.45 16.07
N ASP A 269 43.54 -14.98 16.07
CA ASP A 269 44.75 -15.79 16.31
C ASP A 269 44.71 -16.57 17.65
#